data_AF-A0A9D7F8E9-F1
#
_entry.id   AF-A0A9D7F8E9-F1
#
_cell.length_a   1.000
_cell.length_b   1.000
_cell.length_c   1.000
_cell.angle_alpha   90.00
_cell.angle_beta   90.00
_cell.angle_gamma   90.00
#
_symmetry.space_group_name_H-M   'P 1'
#
loop_
_entity.id
_entity.type
_entity.pdbx_description
1 polymer ?
#
loop_
_entity_poly.entity_id
_entity_poly.type
_entity_poly.pdbx_seq_one_letter_code
_entity_poly.pdbx_strand_id
1 'polypeptide(L)'
;MSATAAKSCGSPAVYHRRQPERTVLYRVVQAHLATWLALHDGGCGGHAPVLTEREFRRYLECGILAHGFARARCPDCGHDFIVAYSCKERGICPSCTTRRMVETAAHLTDHVFPRLPVRQWVLSLPKRLRYHLDDANLQNAVLHSLLRGIEQGLRESLPETDGGTHLPTHSNTRIGAVVFIHRFGGLLNAHLHFHVVMIDTLKGLKMRYPATGAKRRGELMEIRERLEKEGSDDD
;
A
#
# COMPACT_ATOMS: atom_id res chain seq x y z
N MET A 1 51.62 -12.64 -21.71
CA MET A 1 50.19 -12.27 -21.63
C MET A 1 50.13 -10.78 -21.30
N SER A 2 49.74 -9.95 -22.27
CA SER A 2 49.75 -8.49 -22.13
C SER A 2 48.58 -8.05 -21.23
N ALA A 3 48.88 -7.30 -20.16
CA ALA A 3 47.87 -6.75 -19.27
C ALA A 3 47.16 -5.58 -19.98
N THR A 4 45.94 -5.82 -20.46
CA THR A 4 45.08 -4.78 -21.02
C THR A 4 44.74 -3.78 -19.91
N ALA A 5 45.08 -2.49 -20.11
CA ALA A 5 44.75 -1.44 -19.16
C ALA A 5 43.22 -1.33 -18.98
N ALA A 6 42.78 -1.33 -17.74
CA ALA A 6 41.39 -1.14 -17.32
C ALA A 6 40.80 0.13 -17.95
N LYS A 7 39.67 0.01 -18.67
CA LYS A 7 38.93 1.19 -19.15
C LYS A 7 38.39 1.95 -17.95
N SER A 8 38.60 3.27 -17.91
CA SER A 8 38.03 4.12 -16.86
C SER A 8 36.51 4.19 -17.02
N CYS A 9 35.79 3.56 -16.10
CA CYS A 9 34.39 3.87 -15.87
C CYS A 9 34.31 5.34 -15.40
N GLY A 10 33.36 6.14 -15.93
CA GLY A 10 33.22 7.56 -15.54
C GLY A 10 33.12 7.70 -14.02
N SER A 11 33.57 8.82 -13.44
CA SER A 11 33.64 9.04 -11.98
C SER A 11 32.31 8.64 -11.32
N PRO A 12 32.26 7.49 -10.62
CA PRO A 12 31.00 6.96 -10.15
C PRO A 12 30.48 7.87 -9.04
N ALA A 13 29.17 8.14 -9.04
CA ALA A 13 28.53 8.63 -7.82
C ALA A 13 28.81 7.60 -6.72
N VAL A 14 29.57 8.00 -5.70
CA VAL A 14 29.99 7.10 -4.62
C VAL A 14 28.74 6.56 -3.95
N TYR A 15 28.53 5.24 -4.01
CA TYR A 15 27.41 4.62 -3.31
C TYR A 15 27.62 4.77 -1.80
N HIS A 16 26.77 5.56 -1.15
CA HIS A 16 26.74 5.67 0.30
C HIS A 16 25.76 4.65 0.87
N ARG A 17 26.30 3.65 1.57
CA ARG A 17 25.52 2.69 2.34
C ARG A 17 24.58 3.43 3.31
N ARG A 18 23.34 2.93 3.39
CA ARG A 18 22.41 3.31 4.48
C ARG A 18 22.89 2.75 5.82
N GLN A 19 22.73 3.54 6.87
CA GLN A 19 23.05 3.16 8.25
C GLN A 19 21.75 3.17 9.08
N PRO A 20 20.85 2.18 8.89
CA PRO A 20 19.56 2.13 9.57
C PRO A 20 19.69 2.18 11.09
N GLU A 21 20.76 1.63 11.66
CA GLU A 21 21.11 1.66 13.09
C GLU A 21 21.24 3.07 13.69
N ARG A 22 21.38 4.10 12.83
CA ARG A 22 21.44 5.51 13.25
C ARG A 22 20.09 6.22 13.17
N THR A 23 19.07 5.57 12.60
CA THR A 23 17.74 6.16 12.45
C THR A 23 16.95 6.06 13.75
N VAL A 24 16.06 7.02 14.00
CA VAL A 24 15.18 7.04 15.18
C VAL A 24 14.30 5.79 15.23
N LEU A 25 13.65 5.43 14.11
CA LEU A 25 12.78 4.27 14.04
C LEU A 25 13.51 2.97 14.42
N TYR A 26 14.71 2.76 13.90
CA TYR A 26 15.50 1.56 14.23
C TYR A 26 15.80 1.48 15.72
N ARG A 27 16.27 2.58 16.32
CA ARG A 27 16.62 2.63 17.74
C ARG A 27 15.41 2.40 18.64
N VAL A 28 14.25 2.97 18.28
CA VAL A 28 12.99 2.74 19.00
C VAL A 28 12.59 1.27 18.94
N VAL A 29 12.59 0.66 17.75
CA VAL A 29 12.26 -0.77 17.62
C VAL A 29 13.27 -1.63 18.37
N GLN A 30 14.56 -1.36 18.21
CA GLN A 30 15.63 -2.12 18.87
C GLN A 30 15.51 -2.08 20.40
N ALA A 31 15.22 -0.91 20.96
CA ALA A 31 15.12 -0.72 22.41
C ALA A 31 13.84 -1.32 23.01
N HIS A 32 12.72 -1.31 22.27
CA HIS A 32 11.40 -1.57 22.85
C HIS A 32 10.67 -2.81 22.33
N LEU A 33 11.13 -3.46 21.25
CA LEU A 33 10.43 -4.62 20.68
C LEU A 33 10.24 -5.76 21.69
N ALA A 34 11.28 -6.12 22.44
CA ALA A 34 11.21 -7.21 23.41
C ALA A 34 10.20 -6.92 24.53
N THR A 35 10.21 -5.69 25.06
CA THR A 35 9.25 -5.24 26.08
C THR A 35 7.83 -5.24 25.53
N TRP A 36 7.64 -4.75 24.30
CA TRP A 36 6.33 -4.71 23.66
C TRP A 36 5.73 -6.11 23.42
N LEU A 37 6.55 -7.08 23.00
CA LEU A 37 6.14 -8.48 22.84
C LEU A 37 5.76 -9.10 24.20
N ALA A 38 6.59 -8.93 25.22
CA ALA A 38 6.33 -9.46 26.56
C ALA A 38 5.03 -8.91 27.17
N LEU A 39 4.69 -7.64 26.91
CA LEU A 39 3.43 -7.05 27.36
C LEU A 39 2.20 -7.65 26.66
N HIS A 40 2.31 -8.04 25.38
CA HIS A 40 1.21 -8.73 24.68
C HIS A 40 1.00 -10.14 25.21
N ASP A 41 2.09 -10.86 25.50
CA ASP A 41 2.02 -12.23 26.01
C ASP A 41 1.51 -12.28 27.47
N GLY A 42 1.81 -11.24 28.26
CA GLY A 42 1.60 -11.22 29.72
C GLY A 42 0.30 -10.61 30.25
N GLY A 43 -0.52 -9.94 29.43
CA GLY A 43 -1.72 -9.30 29.96
C GLY A 43 -2.61 -8.64 28.91
N CYS A 44 -3.89 -9.02 28.91
CA CYS A 44 -5.02 -8.25 28.37
C CYS A 44 -5.23 -8.22 26.84
N GLY A 45 -4.33 -8.71 25.99
CA GLY A 45 -4.39 -8.44 24.54
C GLY A 45 -4.24 -9.61 23.56
N GLY A 46 -3.96 -10.82 24.03
CA GLY A 46 -3.54 -11.93 23.15
C GLY A 46 -2.14 -11.71 22.57
N HIS A 47 -1.57 -12.75 21.95
CA HIS A 47 -0.23 -12.68 21.35
C HIS A 47 -0.19 -11.66 20.22
N ALA A 48 0.95 -10.96 20.08
CA ALA A 48 1.20 -10.13 18.90
C ALA A 48 1.01 -10.99 17.62
N PRO A 49 0.38 -10.46 16.55
CA PRO A 49 0.25 -11.24 15.33
C PRO A 49 1.63 -11.68 14.82
N VAL A 50 1.77 -12.97 14.51
CA VAL A 50 3.04 -13.59 14.08
C VAL A 50 3.70 -12.81 12.93
N LEU A 51 2.89 -12.29 12.00
CA LEU A 51 3.35 -11.45 10.90
C LEU A 51 4.03 -10.18 11.41
N THR A 52 3.41 -9.47 12.36
CA THR A 52 3.91 -8.22 12.94
C THR A 52 5.25 -8.45 13.64
N GLU A 53 5.36 -9.47 14.48
CA GLU A 53 6.62 -9.80 15.14
C GLU A 53 7.71 -10.13 14.13
N ARG A 54 7.41 -10.96 13.13
CA ARG A 54 8.34 -11.30 12.05
C ARG A 54 8.84 -10.05 11.34
N GLU A 55 7.94 -9.12 10.99
CA GLU A 55 8.32 -7.88 10.31
C GLU A 55 9.25 -6.99 11.13
N PHE A 56 8.99 -6.84 12.44
CA PHE A 56 9.87 -6.07 13.32
C PHE A 56 11.24 -6.72 13.49
N ARG A 57 11.30 -8.05 13.70
CA ARG A 57 12.57 -8.77 13.81
C ARG A 57 13.38 -8.65 12.52
N ARG A 58 12.75 -8.88 11.36
CA ARG A 58 13.37 -8.74 10.03
C ARG A 58 13.81 -7.31 9.75
N TYR A 59 13.07 -6.30 10.23
CA TYR A 59 13.47 -4.91 10.11
C TYR A 59 14.78 -4.60 10.84
N LEU A 60 15.00 -5.18 12.02
CA LEU A 60 16.26 -5.02 12.78
C LEU A 60 17.48 -5.62 12.08
N GLU A 61 17.28 -6.58 11.18
CA GLU A 61 18.33 -7.16 10.33
C GLU A 61 18.58 -6.33 9.05
N CYS A 62 17.59 -5.53 8.62
CA CYS A 62 17.59 -4.86 7.34
C CYS A 62 18.71 -3.82 7.24
N GLY A 63 19.61 -3.97 6.27
CA GLY A 63 20.67 -2.99 6.00
C GLY A 63 21.85 -3.06 6.97
N ILE A 64 21.88 -4.05 7.86
CA ILE A 64 22.95 -4.27 8.83
C ILE A 64 23.91 -5.33 8.29
N LEU A 65 25.20 -5.00 8.16
CA LEU A 65 26.20 -5.88 7.55
C LEU A 65 26.40 -7.21 8.29
N ALA A 66 26.19 -7.23 9.62
CA ALA A 66 26.28 -8.45 10.42
C ALA A 66 25.23 -9.52 10.02
N HIS A 67 24.13 -9.11 9.37
CA HIS A 67 23.08 -10.01 8.88
C HIS A 67 23.23 -10.36 7.39
N GLY A 68 24.37 -10.02 6.78
CA GLY A 68 24.72 -10.41 5.43
C GLY A 68 24.75 -9.26 4.42
N PHE A 69 25.57 -9.45 3.39
CA PHE A 69 25.80 -8.46 2.34
C PHE A 69 26.30 -9.11 1.05
N ALA A 70 26.17 -8.39 -0.06
CA ALA A 70 26.81 -8.69 -1.32
C ALA A 70 27.91 -7.67 -1.62
N ARG A 71 28.97 -8.10 -2.31
CA ARG A 71 30.01 -7.22 -2.87
C ARG A 71 29.73 -7.02 -4.35
N ALA A 72 29.38 -5.80 -4.75
CA ALA A 72 29.28 -5.43 -6.16
C ALA A 72 30.67 -4.97 -6.61
N ARG A 73 31.20 -5.56 -7.69
CA ARG A 73 32.50 -5.20 -8.26
C ARG A 73 32.38 -5.01 -9.77
N CYS A 74 32.90 -3.90 -10.27
CA CYS A 74 33.04 -3.68 -11.71
C CYS A 74 34.25 -4.48 -12.23
N PRO A 75 34.09 -5.35 -13.24
CA PRO A 75 35.20 -6.10 -13.81
C PRO A 75 36.16 -5.20 -14.60
N ASP A 76 35.68 -4.08 -15.15
CA ASP A 76 36.48 -3.20 -16.02
C ASP A 76 37.39 -2.28 -15.21
N CYS A 77 36.85 -1.54 -14.23
CA CYS A 77 37.60 -0.55 -13.46
C CYS A 77 37.96 -1.00 -12.04
N GLY A 78 37.58 -2.22 -11.64
CA GLY A 78 37.93 -2.81 -10.35
C GLY A 78 37.21 -2.21 -9.13
N HIS A 79 36.51 -1.09 -9.28
CA HIS A 79 35.74 -0.45 -8.21
C HIS A 79 34.71 -1.42 -7.61
N ASP A 80 34.62 -1.42 -6.29
CA ASP A 80 33.69 -2.26 -5.56
C ASP A 80 33.08 -1.56 -4.35
N PHE A 81 31.88 -2.00 -3.99
CA PHE A 81 31.17 -1.55 -2.80
C PHE A 81 30.32 -2.67 -2.23
N ILE A 82 29.94 -2.51 -0.96
CA ILE A 82 29.16 -3.51 -0.23
C ILE A 82 27.70 -3.06 -0.15
N VAL A 83 26.80 -4.00 -0.46
CA VAL A 83 25.35 -3.83 -0.38
C VAL A 83 24.80 -4.76 0.69
N ALA A 84 24.34 -4.20 1.81
CA ALA A 84 23.68 -4.95 2.86
C ALA A 84 22.36 -5.56 2.36
N TYR A 85 21.98 -6.73 2.91
CA TYR A 85 20.71 -7.36 2.57
C TYR A 85 19.49 -6.59 3.09
N SER A 86 18.41 -6.66 2.33
CA SER A 86 17.11 -6.07 2.66
C SER A 86 16.21 -7.08 3.37
N CYS A 87 15.36 -6.63 4.28
CA CYS A 87 14.38 -7.51 4.94
C CYS A 87 13.31 -8.07 3.99
N LYS A 88 13.02 -7.37 2.87
CA LYS A 88 11.96 -7.73 1.90
C LYS A 88 10.52 -7.73 2.46
N GLU A 89 10.33 -7.29 3.70
CA GLU A 89 9.02 -7.17 4.34
C GLU A 89 8.23 -5.95 3.83
N ARG A 90 6.92 -5.90 4.14
CA ARG A 90 5.98 -4.90 3.61
C ARG A 90 5.20 -4.23 4.75
N GLY A 91 5.91 -3.48 5.56
CA GLY A 91 5.31 -2.79 6.69
C GLY A 91 6.27 -1.76 7.24
N ILE A 92 6.88 -2.07 8.38
CA ILE A 92 7.64 -1.11 9.19
C ILE A 92 8.89 -0.56 8.50
N CYS A 93 9.53 -1.32 7.60
CA CYS A 93 10.80 -0.91 6.98
C CYS A 93 10.57 0.11 5.85
N PRO A 94 10.86 1.41 6.04
CA PRO A 94 10.53 2.43 5.05
C PRO A 94 11.32 2.22 3.75
N SER A 95 12.59 1.83 3.87
CA SER A 95 13.47 1.58 2.72
C SER A 95 12.97 0.45 1.81
N CYS A 96 12.51 -0.66 2.38
CA CYS A 96 12.00 -1.79 1.59
C CYS A 96 10.60 -1.51 1.04
N THR A 97 9.73 -0.89 1.85
CA THR A 97 8.38 -0.49 1.43
C THR A 97 8.44 0.52 0.28
N THR A 98 9.24 1.57 0.38
CA THR A 98 9.41 2.58 -0.68
C THR A 98 10.03 1.97 -1.94
N ARG A 99 11.09 1.16 -1.81
CA ARG A 99 11.70 0.47 -2.97
C ARG A 99 10.65 -0.36 -3.71
N ARG A 100 9.89 -1.17 -2.98
CA ARG A 100 8.84 -2.00 -3.56
C ARG A 100 7.75 -1.16 -4.22
N MET A 101 7.32 -0.07 -3.59
CA MET A 101 6.33 0.85 -4.16
C MET A 101 6.81 1.41 -5.51
N VAL A 102 8.05 1.89 -5.57
CA VAL A 102 8.65 2.45 -6.80
C VAL A 102 8.80 1.38 -7.88
N GLU A 103 9.36 0.22 -7.55
CA GLU A 103 9.50 -0.90 -8.50
C GLU A 103 8.13 -1.39 -9.02
N THR A 104 7.13 -1.47 -8.14
CA THR A 104 5.77 -1.86 -8.54
C THR A 104 5.15 -0.80 -9.46
N ALA A 105 5.28 0.49 -9.13
CA ALA A 105 4.75 1.57 -9.94
C ALA A 105 5.39 1.63 -11.34
N ALA A 106 6.70 1.46 -11.43
CA ALA A 106 7.42 1.37 -12.70
C ALA A 106 6.92 0.17 -13.51
N HIS A 107 6.89 -1.03 -12.92
CA HIS A 107 6.40 -2.23 -13.60
C HIS A 107 4.95 -2.07 -14.10
N LEU A 108 4.07 -1.49 -13.27
CA LEU A 108 2.68 -1.25 -13.66
C LEU A 108 2.58 -0.27 -14.84
N THR A 109 3.39 0.78 -14.86
CA THR A 109 3.35 1.82 -15.90
C THR A 109 3.98 1.35 -17.20
N ASP A 110 5.09 0.62 -17.12
CA ASP A 110 5.91 0.25 -18.27
C ASP A 110 5.44 -1.05 -18.95
N HIS A 111 4.77 -1.93 -18.19
CA HIS A 111 4.50 -3.31 -18.64
C HIS A 111 3.07 -3.81 -18.43
N VAL A 112 2.27 -3.20 -17.55
CA VAL A 112 0.93 -3.73 -17.21
C VAL A 112 -0.19 -2.85 -17.76
N PHE A 113 -0.14 -1.55 -17.47
CA PHE A 113 -1.18 -0.63 -17.93
C PHE A 113 -0.95 -0.24 -19.39
N PRO A 114 -1.96 -0.39 -20.26
CA PRO A 114 -1.92 0.20 -21.59
C PRO A 114 -1.92 1.73 -21.47
N ARG A 115 -1.64 2.43 -22.58
CA ARG A 115 -1.74 3.90 -22.69
C ARG A 115 -3.20 4.38 -22.68
N LEU A 116 -3.92 4.06 -21.61
CA LEU A 116 -5.30 4.41 -21.34
C LEU A 116 -5.38 5.16 -20.00
N PRO A 117 -6.39 6.00 -19.80
CA PRO A 117 -6.61 6.63 -18.50
C PRO A 117 -6.74 5.56 -17.39
N VAL A 118 -6.19 5.86 -16.23
CA VAL A 118 -6.31 5.05 -15.02
C VAL A 118 -6.97 5.88 -13.92
N ARG A 119 -7.81 5.24 -13.12
CA ARG A 119 -8.51 5.85 -11.98
C ARG A 119 -8.18 5.10 -10.70
N GLN A 120 -7.92 5.85 -9.64
CA GLN A 120 -7.74 5.30 -8.30
C GLN A 120 -9.06 5.38 -7.51
N TRP A 121 -9.43 4.26 -6.90
CA TRP A 121 -10.50 4.14 -5.91
C TRP A 121 -9.91 3.72 -4.58
N VAL A 122 -10.38 4.34 -3.49
CA VAL A 122 -9.95 3.97 -2.14
C VAL A 122 -11.15 3.65 -1.28
N LEU A 123 -11.24 2.41 -0.79
CA LEU A 123 -12.21 2.02 0.22
C LEU A 123 -11.55 2.09 1.59
N SER A 124 -11.98 3.05 2.39
CA SER A 124 -11.66 3.11 3.82
C SER A 124 -12.84 2.59 4.63
N LEU A 125 -12.58 1.62 5.49
CA LEU A 125 -13.62 1.00 6.31
C LEU A 125 -13.89 1.82 7.58
N PRO A 126 -15.11 1.79 8.14
CA PRO A 126 -15.41 2.32 9.46
C PRO A 126 -14.43 1.77 10.51
N LYS A 127 -13.97 2.62 11.44
CA LYS A 127 -12.94 2.26 12.44
C LYS A 127 -13.28 0.97 13.20
N ARG A 128 -14.56 0.78 13.57
CA ARG A 128 -15.05 -0.39 14.29
C ARG A 128 -14.91 -1.70 13.49
N LEU A 129 -15.03 -1.64 12.16
CA LEU A 129 -14.94 -2.85 11.31
C LEU A 129 -13.50 -3.28 11.03
N ARG A 130 -12.53 -2.37 11.13
CA ARG A 130 -11.13 -2.66 10.74
C ARG A 130 -10.50 -3.78 11.56
N TYR A 131 -10.83 -3.86 12.85
CA TYR A 131 -10.29 -4.88 13.76
C TYR A 131 -10.84 -6.28 13.50
N HIS A 132 -12.02 -6.39 12.89
CA HIS A 132 -12.62 -7.68 12.52
C HIS A 132 -12.12 -8.20 11.17
N LEU A 133 -11.39 -7.38 10.43
CA LEU A 133 -10.95 -7.67 9.07
C LEU A 133 -9.50 -8.13 9.01
N ASP A 134 -8.94 -8.67 10.08
CA ASP A 134 -7.68 -9.43 10.03
C ASP A 134 -7.89 -10.89 9.58
N ASP A 135 -8.84 -11.09 8.68
CA ASP A 135 -9.13 -12.39 8.05
C ASP A 135 -9.05 -12.25 6.53
N ALA A 136 -8.30 -13.15 5.89
CA ALA A 136 -8.05 -13.10 4.45
C ALA A 136 -9.32 -13.35 3.62
N ASN A 137 -10.21 -14.23 4.09
CA ASN A 137 -11.45 -14.54 3.39
C ASN A 137 -12.40 -13.34 3.42
N LEU A 138 -12.53 -12.69 4.58
CA LEU A 138 -13.36 -11.52 4.76
C LEU A 138 -12.78 -10.30 4.00
N GLN A 139 -11.45 -10.12 3.98
CA GLN A 139 -10.79 -9.14 3.12
C GLN A 139 -11.12 -9.36 1.65
N ASN A 140 -11.04 -10.60 1.17
CA ASN A 140 -11.38 -10.95 -0.21
C ASN A 140 -12.87 -10.72 -0.49
N ALA A 141 -13.77 -11.08 0.44
CA ALA A 141 -15.20 -10.84 0.29
C ALA A 141 -15.52 -9.34 0.18
N VAL A 142 -14.90 -8.50 1.02
CA VAL A 142 -15.01 -7.04 0.93
C VAL A 142 -14.46 -6.52 -0.39
N LEU A 143 -13.30 -7.02 -0.83
CA LEU A 143 -12.71 -6.65 -2.11
C LEU A 143 -13.63 -6.99 -3.29
N HIS A 144 -14.16 -8.20 -3.34
CA HIS A 144 -15.07 -8.62 -4.41
C HIS A 144 -16.36 -7.81 -4.40
N SER A 145 -16.89 -7.44 -3.23
CA SER A 145 -18.04 -6.55 -3.11
C SER A 145 -17.73 -5.13 -3.60
N LEU A 146 -16.56 -4.59 -3.28
CA LEU A 146 -16.08 -3.30 -3.80
C LEU A 146 -15.98 -3.33 -5.33
N LEU A 147 -15.32 -4.34 -5.89
CA LEU A 147 -15.12 -4.45 -7.35
C LEU A 147 -16.46 -4.61 -8.08
N ARG A 148 -17.39 -5.42 -7.54
CA ARG A 148 -18.75 -5.55 -8.09
C ARG A 148 -19.52 -4.24 -8.04
N GLY A 149 -19.44 -3.50 -6.93
CA GLY A 149 -20.09 -2.20 -6.80
C GLY A 149 -19.56 -1.16 -7.78
N ILE A 150 -18.24 -1.11 -7.98
CA ILE A 150 -17.63 -0.22 -8.99
C ILE A 150 -18.07 -0.64 -10.40
N GLU A 151 -18.00 -1.92 -10.72
CA GLU A 151 -18.39 -2.44 -12.04
C GLU A 151 -19.86 -2.17 -12.35
N GLN A 152 -20.75 -2.38 -11.37
CA GLN A 152 -22.18 -2.07 -11.50
C GLN A 152 -22.42 -0.57 -11.73
N GLY A 153 -21.81 0.31 -10.91
CA GLY A 153 -21.96 1.76 -11.07
C GLY A 153 -21.42 2.27 -12.41
N LEU A 154 -20.34 1.67 -12.92
CA LEU A 154 -19.83 1.96 -14.26
C LEU A 154 -20.81 1.51 -15.35
N ARG A 155 -21.36 0.30 -15.25
CA ARG A 155 -22.38 -0.21 -16.17
C ARG A 155 -23.61 0.69 -16.20
N GLU A 156 -24.16 1.07 -15.06
CA GLU A 156 -25.34 1.94 -14.95
C GLU A 156 -25.09 3.35 -15.50
N SER A 157 -23.82 3.77 -15.59
CA SER A 157 -23.45 5.06 -16.16
C SER A 157 -23.29 5.00 -17.69
N LEU A 158 -23.24 3.81 -18.31
CA LEU A 158 -23.20 3.66 -19.76
C LEU A 158 -24.56 4.03 -20.36
N PRO A 159 -24.60 4.73 -21.51
CA PRO A 159 -25.85 4.93 -22.24
C PRO A 159 -26.39 3.57 -22.72
N GLU A 160 -27.71 3.38 -22.61
CA GLU A 160 -28.40 2.27 -23.28
C GLU A 160 -28.13 2.44 -24.79
N THR A 161 -27.47 1.45 -25.42
CA THR A 161 -26.98 1.58 -26.79
C THR A 161 -28.08 1.95 -27.78
N ASP A 162 -27.87 3.02 -28.54
CA ASP A 162 -28.53 3.26 -29.83
C ASP A 162 -27.79 2.44 -30.89
N GLY A 163 -28.52 1.59 -31.62
CA GLY A 163 -28.03 0.39 -32.33
C GLY A 163 -27.13 0.60 -33.56
N GLY A 164 -26.06 1.40 -33.48
CA GLY A 164 -25.22 1.71 -34.63
C GLY A 164 -23.72 1.94 -34.40
N THR A 165 -23.21 1.87 -33.17
CA THR A 165 -21.76 2.06 -32.91
C THR A 165 -21.15 0.87 -32.17
N HIS A 166 -19.89 0.56 -32.49
CA HIS A 166 -19.03 -0.43 -31.81
C HIS A 166 -18.72 -0.05 -30.33
N LEU A 167 -19.64 0.59 -29.62
CA LEU A 167 -19.48 0.89 -28.20
C LEU A 167 -19.79 -0.37 -27.36
N PRO A 168 -19.06 -0.61 -26.25
CA PRO A 168 -19.31 -1.75 -25.38
C PRO A 168 -20.74 -1.74 -24.84
N THR A 169 -21.47 -2.83 -25.01
CA THR A 169 -22.75 -3.06 -24.35
C THR A 169 -22.55 -3.38 -22.86
N HIS A 170 -23.61 -3.21 -22.05
CA HIS A 170 -23.63 -3.55 -20.62
C HIS A 170 -23.11 -4.97 -20.33
N SER A 171 -23.38 -5.93 -21.23
CA SER A 171 -23.03 -7.35 -21.07
C SER A 171 -21.57 -7.69 -21.39
N ASN A 172 -20.84 -6.83 -22.11
CA ASN A 172 -19.45 -7.10 -22.53
C ASN A 172 -18.41 -6.18 -21.89
N THR A 173 -18.83 -5.28 -21.00
CA THR A 173 -17.91 -4.42 -20.25
C THR A 173 -17.32 -5.19 -19.07
N ARG A 174 -15.99 -5.40 -19.11
CA ARG A 174 -15.19 -5.96 -18.01
C ARG A 174 -14.19 -4.92 -17.52
N ILE A 175 -13.99 -4.87 -16.21
CA ILE A 175 -12.98 -4.01 -15.58
C ILE A 175 -11.63 -4.75 -15.47
N GLY A 176 -10.55 -4.02 -15.72
CA GLY A 176 -9.19 -4.42 -15.37
C GLY A 176 -8.71 -3.58 -14.19
N ALA A 177 -8.36 -4.22 -13.07
CA ALA A 177 -7.95 -3.53 -11.85
C ALA A 177 -6.77 -4.21 -11.15
N VAL A 178 -5.88 -3.38 -10.59
CA VAL A 178 -4.81 -3.79 -9.68
C VAL A 178 -5.16 -3.29 -8.28
N VAL A 179 -5.06 -4.17 -7.29
CA VAL A 179 -5.52 -3.91 -5.93
C VAL A 179 -4.36 -4.00 -4.95
N PHE A 180 -4.28 -3.02 -4.04
CA PHE A 180 -3.38 -3.03 -2.90
C PHE A 180 -4.21 -2.98 -1.61
N ILE A 181 -4.03 -3.98 -0.74
CA ILE A 181 -4.61 -3.99 0.60
C ILE A 181 -3.57 -3.44 1.56
N HIS A 182 -3.83 -2.25 2.10
CA HIS A 182 -2.98 -1.63 3.10
C HIS A 182 -3.57 -1.84 4.49
N ARG A 183 -2.73 -2.25 5.44
CA ARG A 183 -3.14 -2.62 6.81
C ARG A 183 -2.85 -1.51 7.83
N PHE A 184 -2.11 -0.47 7.44
CA PHE A 184 -1.65 0.58 8.33
C PHE A 184 -1.90 1.96 7.76
N GLY A 185 -2.13 2.94 8.64
CA GLY A 185 -2.28 4.35 8.28
C GLY A 185 -0.93 5.07 8.26
N GLY A 186 -0.92 6.36 7.95
CA GLY A 186 0.29 7.19 7.98
C GLY A 186 0.99 7.25 9.35
N LEU A 187 0.24 6.96 10.43
CA LEU A 187 0.77 6.87 11.80
C LEU A 187 1.09 5.43 12.24
N LEU A 188 1.14 4.49 11.29
CA LEU A 188 1.30 3.05 11.54
C LEU A 188 0.20 2.42 12.43
N ASN A 189 -0.92 3.13 12.63
CA ASN A 189 -2.09 2.61 13.31
C ASN A 189 -2.82 1.58 12.42
N ALA A 190 -3.51 0.62 13.03
CA ALA A 190 -4.37 -0.31 12.31
C ALA A 190 -5.38 0.46 11.43
N HIS A 191 -5.21 0.33 10.12
CA HIS A 191 -5.99 1.05 9.12
C HIS A 191 -6.12 0.19 7.87
N LEU A 192 -7.01 -0.81 7.92
CA LEU A 192 -7.30 -1.60 6.74
C LEU A 192 -8.04 -0.74 5.71
N HIS A 193 -7.45 -0.61 4.53
CA HIS A 193 -8.03 0.08 3.39
C HIS A 193 -7.56 -0.52 2.07
N PHE A 194 -8.37 -0.38 1.05
CA PHE A 194 -8.13 -0.95 -0.28
C PHE A 194 -7.86 0.18 -1.26
N HIS A 195 -6.71 0.16 -1.92
CA HIS A 195 -6.46 0.97 -3.10
C HIS A 195 -6.71 0.11 -4.34
N VAL A 196 -7.57 0.58 -5.22
CA VAL A 196 -7.86 -0.06 -6.50
C VAL A 196 -7.46 0.90 -7.61
N VAL A 197 -6.52 0.48 -8.45
CA VAL A 197 -6.12 1.21 -9.66
C VAL A 197 -6.77 0.50 -10.83
N MET A 198 -7.69 1.18 -11.51
CA MET A 198 -8.53 0.60 -12.55
C MET A 198 -8.31 1.32 -13.88
N ILE A 199 -8.30 0.57 -14.98
CA ILE A 199 -8.29 1.13 -16.34
C ILE A 199 -9.67 1.77 -16.58
N ASP A 200 -9.66 3.06 -16.88
CA ASP A 200 -10.85 3.86 -17.16
C ASP A 200 -10.91 4.15 -18.66
N THR A 201 -11.60 3.29 -19.40
CA THR A 201 -11.76 3.43 -20.86
C THR A 201 -12.82 4.48 -21.25
N LEU A 202 -13.58 4.99 -20.28
CA LEU A 202 -14.77 5.80 -20.53
C LEU A 202 -14.47 7.28 -20.26
N LYS A 203 -13.76 7.91 -21.21
CA LYS A 203 -13.46 9.35 -21.15
C LYS A 203 -14.74 10.16 -20.98
N GLY A 204 -14.80 10.99 -19.94
CA GLY A 204 -15.92 11.91 -19.69
C GLY A 204 -17.11 11.31 -18.95
N LEU A 205 -17.08 10.01 -18.61
CA LEU A 205 -18.13 9.40 -17.82
C LEU A 205 -18.07 9.90 -16.37
N LYS A 206 -19.07 10.70 -15.97
CA LYS A 206 -19.31 10.98 -14.56
C LYS A 206 -20.08 9.80 -14.00
N MET A 207 -19.41 8.95 -13.22
CA MET A 207 -20.07 7.83 -12.55
C MET A 207 -21.23 8.37 -11.72
N ARG A 208 -22.43 7.86 -11.96
CA ARG A 208 -23.55 8.07 -11.05
C ARG A 208 -23.30 7.18 -9.86
N TYR A 209 -22.91 7.79 -8.75
CA TYR A 209 -22.87 7.07 -7.48
C TYR A 209 -24.30 6.64 -7.16
N PRO A 210 -24.57 5.36 -6.86
CA PRO A 210 -25.86 4.98 -6.30
C PRO A 210 -26.09 5.85 -5.06
N ALA A 211 -27.34 6.27 -4.85
CA ALA A 211 -27.71 7.00 -3.64
C ALA A 211 -27.36 6.13 -2.43
N THR A 212 -26.22 6.43 -1.79
CA THR A 212 -25.84 5.73 -0.57
C THR A 212 -26.61 6.38 0.58
N GLY A 213 -27.17 5.58 1.49
CA GLY A 213 -27.64 6.09 2.78
C GLY A 213 -26.49 6.66 3.66
N ALA A 214 -25.24 6.59 3.19
CA ALA A 214 -24.11 7.28 3.79
C ALA A 214 -24.32 8.79 3.65
N LYS A 215 -24.58 9.41 4.79
CA LYS A 215 -24.84 10.84 4.90
C LYS A 215 -23.65 11.64 4.39
N ARG A 216 -23.91 12.67 3.59
CA ARG A 216 -22.86 13.59 3.11
C ARG A 216 -22.20 14.28 4.30
N ARG A 217 -20.96 14.75 4.13
CA ARG A 217 -20.22 15.45 5.20
C ARG A 217 -21.05 16.60 5.82
N GLY A 218 -21.82 17.34 5.02
CA GLY A 218 -22.74 18.37 5.53
C GLY A 218 -23.84 17.79 6.44
N GLU A 219 -24.51 16.74 6.00
CA GLU A 219 -25.56 16.05 6.77
C GLU A 219 -25.03 15.42 8.08
N LEU A 220 -23.79 14.92 8.09
CA LEU A 220 -23.13 14.45 9.31
C LEU A 220 -22.81 15.58 10.28
N MET A 221 -22.43 16.76 9.77
CA MET A 221 -22.16 17.94 10.60
C MET A 221 -23.47 18.50 11.19
N GLU A 222 -24.56 18.54 10.42
CA GLU A 222 -25.87 18.94 10.93
C GLU A 222 -26.38 18.00 12.03
N ILE A 223 -26.17 16.69 11.90
CA ILE A 223 -26.53 15.73 12.94
C ILE A 223 -25.67 15.92 14.18
N ARG A 224 -24.38 16.18 14.01
CA ARG A 224 -23.49 16.47 15.13
C ARG A 224 -23.93 17.74 15.85
N GLU A 225 -24.23 18.82 15.13
CA GLU A 225 -24.74 20.07 15.72
C GLU A 225 -26.08 19.88 16.44
N ARG A 226 -26.97 19.02 15.91
CA ARG A 226 -28.22 18.66 16.58
C ARG A 226 -27.98 17.89 17.88
N LEU A 227 -27.09 16.90 17.86
CA LEU A 227 -26.73 16.13 19.05
C LEU A 227 -25.99 16.99 20.09
N GLU A 228 -25.18 17.96 19.66
CA GLU A 228 -24.51 18.94 20.53
C GLU A 228 -25.53 19.90 21.19
N LYS A 229 -26.60 20.29 20.49
CA LYS A 229 -27.70 21.10 21.06
C LYS A 229 -28.63 20.30 21.97
N GLU A 230 -28.99 19.08 21.56
CA GLU A 230 -29.83 18.19 22.37
C GLU A 230 -29.11 17.77 23.67
N GLY A 231 -27.77 17.71 23.67
CA GLY A 231 -26.97 17.48 24.88
C GLY A 231 -26.64 18.72 25.71
N SER A 232 -26.96 19.94 25.24
CA SER A 232 -26.80 21.18 26.02
C SER A 232 -28.07 21.64 26.70
N ASP A 233 -29.21 20.99 26.41
CA ASP A 233 -30.52 21.28 27.02
C ASP A 233 -30.79 20.36 28.25
N ASP A 234 -29.87 19.45 28.58
CA ASP A 234 -29.91 18.50 29.71
C ASP A 234 -28.97 18.88 30.89
N ASP A 235 -28.37 20.07 30.88
CA ASP A 235 -27.65 20.70 32.02
C ASP A 235 -28.43 21.94 32.53
#